data_AF-U1RDP4-F1
#
_entry.id   AF-U1RDP4-F1
#
_cell.length_a   1.000
_cell.length_b   1.000
_cell.length_c   1.000
_cell.angle_alpha   90.00
_cell.angle_beta   90.00
_cell.angle_gamma   90.00
#
_symmetry.space_group_name_H-M   'P 1'
#
loop_
_entity.id
_entity.type
_entity.pdbx_description
1 polymer ?
#
loop_
_entity_poly.entity_id
_entity_poly.type
_entity_poly.pdbx_seq_one_letter_code
_entity_poly.pdbx_strand_id
1 'polypeptide(L)'
;MSDIATLSASTPSSSTLISPFGAHLLSWRPTGDEDVLWLSSRAVMDGTRAIRGGIPLCLPWFGGPEDSPARPGAGASAHGFARTTTWALRASTQPADDAPASFSFELHHTGETSALYPHSLRARLDVSAGSELHMSLTLTNEDDHPFAIEAAMHTYLAVGDVKDVTVEGLDGARYFDKVRGRFATQVGDVAFVGPTDRVYTTTQQVQVVDPKLDRRIIVDKNGSGSTIVWNPWSQAAAGMSDVGEGEWQHFVCVETGAVRERALTLWPGHPHIMTQTLAVEALD
;
A
#
# COMPACT_ATOMS: atom_id res chain seq x y z
N MET A 1 -16.78 -13.98 16.47
CA MET A 1 -15.42 -14.03 15.88
C MET A 1 -14.58 -13.04 16.65
N SER A 2 -13.36 -13.40 17.02
CA SER A 2 -12.43 -12.48 17.69
C SER A 2 -11.81 -11.57 16.65
N ASP A 3 -11.54 -10.31 17.01
CA ASP A 3 -10.75 -9.43 16.17
C ASP A 3 -9.37 -10.03 15.86
N ILE A 4 -8.78 -9.62 14.74
CA ILE A 4 -7.42 -9.99 14.36
C ILE A 4 -6.42 -9.55 15.44
N ALA A 5 -5.35 -10.32 15.59
CA ALA A 5 -4.24 -9.91 16.45
C ALA A 5 -3.59 -8.62 15.93
N THR A 6 -3.16 -7.77 16.85
CA THR A 6 -2.39 -6.55 16.53
C THR A 6 -1.17 -6.46 17.42
N LEU A 7 -0.11 -5.88 16.89
CA LEU A 7 1.10 -5.49 17.61
C LEU A 7 1.18 -3.97 17.60
N SER A 8 1.40 -3.38 18.77
CA SER A 8 1.63 -1.95 18.92
C SER A 8 3.06 -1.70 19.37
N ALA A 9 3.67 -0.63 18.87
CA ALA A 9 4.90 -0.08 19.43
C ALA A 9 4.73 1.41 19.67
N SER A 10 5.39 1.90 20.71
CA SER A 10 5.51 3.33 21.00
C SER A 10 6.96 3.62 21.37
N THR A 11 7.51 4.61 20.69
CA THR A 11 8.83 5.21 20.92
C THR A 11 8.61 6.70 21.22
N PRO A 12 9.61 7.46 21.68
CA PRO A 12 9.44 8.90 21.84
C PRO A 12 9.22 9.63 20.51
N SER A 13 9.59 9.05 19.36
CA SER A 13 9.43 9.64 18.03
C SER A 13 8.17 9.22 17.27
N SER A 14 7.49 8.13 17.67
CA SER A 14 6.24 7.69 17.04
C SER A 14 5.45 6.63 17.81
N SER A 15 4.19 6.45 17.42
CA SER A 15 3.38 5.26 17.74
C SER A 15 2.97 4.54 16.46
N THR A 16 2.85 3.21 16.52
CA THR A 16 2.56 2.35 15.36
C THR A 16 1.70 1.16 15.75
N LEU A 17 0.78 0.77 14.87
CA LEU A 17 -0.06 -0.42 15.00
C LEU A 17 0.01 -1.26 13.72
N ILE A 18 0.29 -2.55 13.85
CA ILE A 18 0.39 -3.49 12.72
C ILE A 18 -0.28 -4.82 13.05
N SER A 19 -0.92 -5.46 12.07
CA SER A 19 -1.48 -6.81 12.23
C SER A 19 -0.65 -7.85 11.47
N PRO A 20 -0.40 -9.05 12.05
CA PRO A 20 0.09 -10.18 11.30
C PRO A 20 -0.87 -10.59 10.16
N PHE A 21 -2.17 -10.34 10.28
CA PHE A 21 -3.12 -10.52 9.18
C PHE A 21 -2.79 -9.51 8.08
N GLY A 22 -2.28 -10.00 6.95
CA GLY A 22 -1.81 -9.20 5.84
C GLY A 22 -0.44 -8.55 6.01
N ALA A 23 0.27 -8.77 7.13
CA ALA A 23 1.37 -7.91 7.57
C ALA A 23 1.00 -6.42 7.44
N HIS A 24 -0.20 -6.10 7.90
CA HIS A 24 -0.94 -4.90 7.51
C HIS A 24 -0.67 -3.78 8.50
N LEU A 25 0.06 -2.75 8.07
CA LEU A 25 0.28 -1.55 8.87
C LEU A 25 -1.02 -0.75 8.95
N LEU A 26 -1.56 -0.59 10.16
CA LEU A 26 -2.87 0.00 10.41
C LEU A 26 -2.78 1.49 10.76
N SER A 27 -1.72 1.88 11.45
CA SER A 27 -1.51 3.23 11.98
C SER A 27 -0.02 3.53 12.09
N TRP A 28 0.36 4.76 11.77
CA TRP A 28 1.68 5.32 12.05
C TRP A 28 1.50 6.80 12.37
N ARG A 29 1.91 7.18 13.58
CA ARG A 29 1.79 8.55 14.11
C ARG A 29 3.17 9.01 14.58
N PRO A 30 3.91 9.80 13.78
CA PRO A 30 5.10 10.48 14.28
C PRO A 30 4.73 11.49 15.37
N THR A 31 5.64 11.76 16.29
CA THR A 31 5.38 12.65 17.42
C THR A 31 5.15 14.08 16.94
N GLY A 32 3.99 14.65 17.30
CA GLY A 32 3.57 15.99 16.90
C GLY A 32 2.50 16.00 15.81
N ASP A 33 2.26 14.86 15.16
CA ASP A 33 1.30 14.71 14.07
C ASP A 33 0.09 13.85 14.45
N GLU A 34 -1.02 14.07 13.75
CA GLU A 34 -2.12 13.10 13.69
C GLU A 34 -1.69 11.84 12.92
N ASP A 35 -2.51 10.79 12.98
CA ASP A 35 -2.27 9.58 12.20
C ASP A 35 -2.09 9.92 10.72
N VAL A 36 -0.98 9.44 10.15
CA VAL A 36 -0.67 9.67 8.74
C VAL A 36 -1.44 8.68 7.88
N LEU A 37 -1.82 7.53 8.44
CA LEU A 37 -2.57 6.50 7.73
C LEU A 37 -4.06 6.61 8.03
N TRP A 38 -4.86 6.59 6.98
CA TRP A 38 -6.31 6.53 7.12
C TRP A 38 -6.77 5.08 7.31
N LEU A 39 -7.60 4.85 8.31
CA LEU A 39 -8.28 3.58 8.54
C LEU A 39 -9.80 3.82 8.60
N SER A 40 -10.57 3.05 7.85
CA SER A 40 -12.03 3.19 7.83
C SER A 40 -12.63 2.91 9.20
N SER A 41 -13.62 3.71 9.61
CA SER A 41 -14.43 3.40 10.81
C SER A 41 -15.29 2.14 10.64
N ARG A 42 -15.47 1.68 9.40
CA ARG A 42 -16.20 0.45 9.04
C ARG A 42 -15.28 -0.68 8.59
N ALA A 43 -13.98 -0.57 8.83
CA ALA A 43 -13.04 -1.64 8.54
C ALA A 43 -13.46 -2.93 9.28
N VAL A 44 -13.53 -4.03 8.54
CA VAL A 44 -13.81 -5.35 9.11
C VAL A 44 -12.50 -5.94 9.63
N MET A 45 -12.38 -6.06 10.95
CA MET A 45 -11.16 -6.44 11.65
C MET A 45 -11.19 -7.90 12.16
N ASP A 46 -11.98 -8.78 11.54
CA ASP A 46 -12.19 -10.16 11.99
C ASP A 46 -11.42 -11.23 11.18
N GLY A 47 -10.59 -10.78 10.21
CA GLY A 47 -9.78 -11.65 9.36
C GLY A 47 -10.55 -12.34 8.23
N THR A 48 -11.84 -12.04 8.03
CA THR A 48 -12.66 -12.65 6.97
C THR A 48 -12.48 -12.00 5.60
N ARG A 49 -11.92 -10.79 5.55
CA ARG A 49 -11.70 -10.01 4.33
C ARG A 49 -10.54 -9.03 4.53
N ALA A 50 -10.10 -8.41 3.43
CA ALA A 50 -9.06 -7.38 3.47
C ALA A 50 -9.52 -6.18 4.32
N ILE A 51 -8.58 -5.61 5.07
CA ILE A 51 -8.81 -4.43 5.91
C ILE A 51 -8.86 -3.18 5.03
N ARG A 52 -9.82 -2.29 5.29
CA ARG A 52 -10.00 -1.03 4.56
C ARG A 52 -9.22 0.11 5.24
N GLY A 53 -8.12 0.53 4.61
CA GLY A 53 -7.23 1.57 5.11
C GLY A 53 -5.86 1.01 5.51
N GLY A 54 -5.01 1.84 6.12
CA GLY A 54 -3.63 1.50 6.43
C GLY A 54 -2.80 1.27 5.16
N ILE A 55 -1.96 0.23 5.16
CA ILE A 55 -1.14 -0.18 4.01
C ILE A 55 -1.36 -1.67 3.70
N PRO A 56 -2.43 -2.03 2.97
CA PRO A 56 -2.61 -3.37 2.45
C PRO A 56 -1.50 -3.75 1.45
N LEU A 57 -1.02 -4.98 1.53
CA LEU A 57 -0.08 -5.54 0.55
C LEU A 57 -0.82 -6.29 -0.58
N CYS A 58 -0.71 -5.76 -1.80
CA CYS A 58 -1.33 -6.35 -2.99
C CYS A 58 -0.32 -7.25 -3.71
N LEU A 59 -0.35 -8.56 -3.50
CA LEU A 59 0.47 -9.55 -4.20
C LEU A 59 -0.22 -10.93 -4.18
N PRO A 60 -0.01 -11.81 -5.18
CA PRO A 60 0.92 -11.67 -6.32
C PRO A 60 0.35 -10.98 -7.57
N TRP A 61 -0.84 -10.37 -7.49
CA TRP A 61 -1.41 -9.57 -8.58
C TRP A 61 -2.00 -8.25 -8.07
N PHE A 62 -2.20 -7.29 -8.96
CA PHE A 62 -2.79 -5.99 -8.66
C PHE A 62 -4.09 -5.75 -9.44
N GLY A 63 -5.10 -5.19 -8.78
CA GLY A 63 -6.43 -5.01 -9.39
C GLY A 63 -7.12 -6.34 -9.64
N GLY A 64 -8.04 -6.36 -10.62
CA GLY A 64 -8.79 -7.57 -10.99
C GLY A 64 -7.94 -8.61 -11.73
N PRO A 65 -8.32 -9.90 -11.66
CA PRO A 65 -7.56 -11.01 -12.24
C PRO A 65 -7.49 -10.99 -13.78
N GLU A 66 -8.46 -10.38 -14.46
CA GLU A 66 -8.69 -10.48 -15.90
C GLU A 66 -7.50 -10.10 -16.79
N ASP A 67 -6.73 -9.08 -16.42
CA ASP A 67 -5.61 -8.56 -17.20
C ASP A 67 -4.26 -8.68 -16.47
N SER A 68 -4.21 -9.39 -15.34
CA SER A 68 -2.98 -9.49 -14.58
C SER A 68 -1.96 -10.39 -15.32
N PRO A 69 -0.69 -9.95 -15.47
CA PRO A 69 0.36 -10.80 -16.02
C PRO A 69 0.65 -12.03 -15.15
N ALA A 70 0.28 -12.01 -13.87
CA ALA A 70 0.33 -13.17 -12.97
C ALA A 70 -0.70 -14.26 -13.31
N ARG A 71 -1.71 -13.95 -14.14
CA ARG A 71 -2.76 -14.87 -14.62
C ARG A 71 -3.35 -15.75 -13.52
N PRO A 72 -3.92 -15.15 -12.47
CA PRO A 72 -4.41 -15.92 -11.34
C PRO A 72 -5.57 -16.84 -11.75
N GLY A 73 -5.69 -17.96 -11.06
CA GLY A 73 -6.69 -18.99 -11.34
C GLY A 73 -8.13 -18.57 -11.02
N ALA A 74 -9.07 -19.44 -11.38
CA ALA A 74 -10.49 -19.20 -11.20
C ALA A 74 -10.86 -18.90 -9.74
N GLY A 75 -11.73 -17.91 -9.53
CA GLY A 75 -12.16 -17.48 -8.19
C GLY A 75 -11.22 -16.47 -7.51
N ALA A 76 -10.13 -16.04 -8.18
CA ALA A 76 -9.27 -14.98 -7.70
C ALA A 76 -10.05 -13.67 -7.49
N SER A 77 -9.87 -13.07 -6.31
CA SER A 77 -10.36 -11.72 -6.00
C SER A 77 -9.35 -10.66 -6.41
N ALA A 78 -9.71 -9.39 -6.32
CA ALA A 78 -8.79 -8.30 -6.63
C ALA A 78 -7.63 -8.21 -5.63
N HIS A 79 -6.45 -7.81 -6.12
CA HIS A 79 -5.24 -7.48 -5.35
C HIS A 79 -4.58 -8.65 -4.58
N GLY A 80 -4.67 -9.86 -5.11
CA GLY A 80 -3.95 -10.98 -4.52
C GLY A 80 -4.52 -11.45 -3.19
N PHE A 81 -3.81 -12.40 -2.60
CA PHE A 81 -4.20 -13.03 -1.34
C PHE A 81 -3.40 -12.55 -0.13
N ALA A 82 -2.25 -11.90 -0.32
CA ALA A 82 -1.35 -11.55 0.78
C ALA A 82 -2.02 -10.73 1.88
N ARG A 83 -2.80 -9.69 1.54
CA ARG A 83 -3.57 -8.86 2.48
C ARG A 83 -4.71 -9.59 3.22
N THR A 84 -4.98 -10.85 2.86
CA THR A 84 -5.99 -11.72 3.49
C THR A 84 -5.38 -12.98 4.09
N THR A 85 -4.06 -13.07 4.15
CA THR A 85 -3.35 -14.20 4.75
C THR A 85 -2.62 -13.72 6.00
N THR A 86 -2.59 -14.51 7.06
CA THR A 86 -1.76 -14.20 8.23
C THR A 86 -0.30 -14.53 7.96
N TRP A 87 0.57 -13.54 8.10
CA TRP A 87 2.01 -13.66 7.94
C TRP A 87 2.64 -14.09 9.27
N ALA A 88 3.74 -14.83 9.20
CA ALA A 88 4.52 -15.18 10.38
C ALA A 88 5.33 -13.98 10.85
N LEU A 89 5.14 -13.56 12.11
CA LEU A 89 6.05 -12.61 12.76
C LEU A 89 7.41 -13.29 12.97
N ARG A 90 8.48 -12.70 12.42
CA ARG A 90 9.86 -13.18 12.56
C ARG A 90 10.60 -12.46 13.67
N ALA A 91 10.41 -11.15 13.78
CA ALA A 91 11.02 -10.32 14.82
C ALA A 91 10.19 -9.05 15.04
N SER A 92 10.26 -8.52 16.26
CA SER A 92 9.78 -7.18 16.58
C SER A 92 10.66 -6.57 17.65
N THR A 93 10.88 -5.26 17.57
CA THR A 93 11.59 -4.50 18.60
C THR A 93 10.80 -3.26 18.99
N GLN A 94 10.88 -2.91 20.28
CA GLN A 94 10.34 -1.66 20.81
C GLN A 94 11.44 -1.01 21.65
N PRO A 95 12.23 -0.11 21.04
CA PRO A 95 13.26 0.63 21.76
C PRO A 95 12.65 1.55 22.82
N ALA A 96 13.44 1.83 23.87
CA ALA A 96 13.09 2.79 24.92
C ALA A 96 13.59 4.20 24.63
N ASP A 97 14.47 4.35 23.64
CA ASP A 97 15.04 5.60 23.15
C ASP A 97 14.39 6.01 21.82
N ASP A 98 14.96 7.03 21.15
CA ASP A 98 14.44 7.56 19.89
C ASP A 98 14.64 6.63 18.68
N ALA A 99 15.26 5.46 18.87
CA ALA A 99 15.43 4.50 17.78
C ALA A 99 14.06 4.00 17.27
N PRO A 100 13.89 3.83 15.94
CA PRO A 100 12.64 3.32 15.39
C PRO A 100 12.26 1.94 15.93
N ALA A 101 10.98 1.73 16.20
CA ALA A 101 10.45 0.39 16.40
C ALA A 101 10.55 -0.41 15.10
N SER A 102 10.76 -1.73 15.19
CA SER A 102 10.85 -2.56 14.00
C SER A 102 9.94 -3.79 14.06
N PHE A 103 9.45 -4.21 12.90
CA PHE A 103 8.65 -5.41 12.72
C PHE A 103 9.09 -6.14 11.46
N SER A 104 9.22 -7.46 11.53
CA SER A 104 9.56 -8.31 10.39
C SER A 104 8.55 -9.43 10.25
N PHE A 105 7.89 -9.49 9.10
CA PHE A 105 6.87 -10.50 8.78
C PHE A 105 7.27 -11.27 7.54
N GLU A 106 6.84 -12.53 7.47
CA GLU A 106 7.12 -13.38 6.32
C GLU A 106 5.89 -14.21 5.93
N LEU A 107 5.63 -14.28 4.63
CA LEU A 107 4.67 -15.15 3.99
C LEU A 107 5.41 -16.12 3.07
N HIS A 108 5.13 -17.40 3.24
CA HIS A 108 5.51 -18.46 2.31
C HIS A 108 4.27 -18.92 1.57
N HIS A 109 4.37 -19.01 0.25
CA HIS A 109 3.32 -19.55 -0.60
C HIS A 109 3.91 -20.65 -1.47
N THR A 110 3.27 -21.82 -1.43
CA THR A 110 3.71 -23.03 -2.14
C THR A 110 2.82 -23.27 -3.36
N GLY A 111 3.39 -23.07 -4.55
CA GLY A 111 2.68 -23.09 -5.83
C GLY A 111 2.02 -24.43 -6.14
N GLU A 112 2.65 -25.55 -5.77
CA GLU A 112 2.22 -26.92 -6.07
C GLU A 112 0.82 -27.24 -5.54
N THR A 113 0.37 -26.52 -4.51
CA THR A 113 -0.93 -26.72 -3.86
C THR A 113 -1.96 -25.64 -4.20
N SER A 114 -1.56 -24.62 -4.97
CA SER A 114 -2.41 -23.46 -5.23
C SER A 114 -3.02 -23.48 -6.62
N ALA A 115 -4.35 -23.56 -6.65
CA ALA A 115 -5.11 -23.33 -7.88
C ALA A 115 -5.15 -21.83 -8.28
N LEU A 116 -4.83 -20.91 -7.36
CA LEU A 116 -4.89 -19.47 -7.62
C LEU A 116 -3.60 -18.95 -8.23
N TYR A 117 -2.44 -19.46 -7.79
CA TYR A 117 -1.14 -18.96 -8.23
C TYR A 117 -0.10 -20.10 -8.15
N PRO A 118 0.20 -20.78 -9.27
CA PRO A 118 0.96 -22.03 -9.28
C PRO A 118 2.48 -21.80 -9.27
N HIS A 119 2.96 -20.83 -8.48
CA HIS A 119 4.37 -20.51 -8.35
C HIS A 119 4.75 -20.37 -6.89
N SER A 120 5.89 -20.92 -6.49
CA SER A 120 6.38 -20.84 -5.11
C SER A 120 7.12 -19.53 -4.86
N LEU A 121 6.70 -18.79 -3.81
CA LEU A 121 7.27 -17.49 -3.49
C LEU A 121 7.36 -17.27 -1.98
N ARG A 122 8.38 -16.52 -1.58
CA ARG A 122 8.49 -15.94 -0.24
C ARG A 122 8.43 -14.43 -0.32
N ALA A 123 7.55 -13.84 0.47
CA ALA A 123 7.47 -12.40 0.65
C ALA A 123 7.84 -12.05 2.10
N ARG A 124 8.73 -11.08 2.28
CA ARG A 124 9.13 -10.58 3.59
C ARG A 124 8.90 -9.08 3.65
N LEU A 125 8.20 -8.62 4.68
CA LEU A 125 8.01 -7.21 4.99
C LEU A 125 8.84 -6.87 6.22
N ASP A 126 9.77 -5.93 6.07
CA ASP A 126 10.45 -5.29 7.18
C ASP A 126 9.96 -3.84 7.31
N VAL A 127 9.55 -3.46 8.52
CA VAL A 127 9.04 -2.13 8.88
C VAL A 127 9.96 -1.52 9.93
N SER A 128 10.32 -0.26 9.75
CA SER A 128 11.01 0.58 10.73
C SER A 128 10.19 1.86 10.92
N ALA A 129 9.66 2.06 12.12
CA ALA A 129 8.74 3.16 12.44
C ALA A 129 9.33 4.06 13.54
N GLY A 130 9.75 5.25 13.13
CA GLY A 130 10.20 6.35 13.98
C GLY A 130 9.56 7.66 13.51
N SER A 131 10.34 8.75 13.52
CA SER A 131 9.93 10.03 12.91
C SER A 131 9.63 9.90 11.41
N GLU A 132 10.25 8.92 10.75
CA GLU A 132 9.89 8.45 9.42
C GLU A 132 9.44 6.99 9.50
N LEU A 133 8.59 6.59 8.56
CA LEU A 133 8.21 5.20 8.35
C LEU A 133 8.95 4.65 7.14
N HIS A 134 9.75 3.61 7.33
CA HIS A 134 10.37 2.86 6.24
C HIS A 134 9.77 1.45 6.15
N MET A 135 9.42 1.05 4.95
CA MET A 135 8.95 -0.29 4.63
C MET A 135 9.80 -0.88 3.50
N SER A 136 10.19 -2.15 3.66
CA SER A 136 10.91 -2.93 2.66
C SER A 136 10.18 -4.24 2.42
N LEU A 137 9.68 -4.44 1.20
CA LEU A 137 9.06 -5.67 0.73
C LEU A 137 10.06 -6.42 -0.14
N THR A 138 10.58 -7.53 0.36
CA THR A 138 11.45 -8.44 -0.39
C THR A 138 10.64 -9.60 -0.95
N LEU A 139 10.68 -9.78 -2.26
CA LEU A 139 10.03 -10.86 -2.99
C LEU A 139 11.09 -11.83 -3.50
N THR A 140 10.99 -13.09 -3.11
CA THR A 140 11.93 -14.16 -3.49
C THR A 140 11.17 -15.23 -4.26
N ASN A 141 11.67 -15.56 -5.46
CA ASN A 141 11.25 -16.74 -6.20
C ASN A 141 11.84 -17.99 -5.52
N GLU A 142 10.98 -18.87 -5.02
CA GLU A 142 11.34 -20.16 -4.41
C GLU A 142 10.98 -21.34 -5.32
N ASP A 143 10.72 -21.05 -6.59
CA ASP A 143 10.50 -21.97 -7.69
C ASP A 143 11.80 -22.17 -8.50
N ASP A 144 11.77 -23.08 -9.47
CA ASP A 144 12.92 -23.40 -10.34
C ASP A 144 12.91 -22.65 -11.69
N HIS A 145 11.87 -21.85 -11.95
CA HIS A 145 11.67 -21.11 -13.19
C HIS A 145 11.17 -19.68 -12.92
N PRO A 146 11.38 -18.73 -13.86
CA PRO A 146 10.89 -17.37 -13.70
C PRO A 146 9.36 -17.30 -13.83
N PHE A 147 8.75 -16.39 -13.08
CA PHE A 147 7.31 -16.11 -13.16
C PHE A 147 6.99 -14.62 -13.04
N ALA A 148 5.83 -14.23 -13.56
CA ALA A 148 5.35 -12.85 -13.47
C ALA A 148 4.63 -12.60 -12.14
N ILE A 149 4.91 -11.45 -11.52
CA ILE A 149 4.25 -11.02 -10.29
C ILE A 149 3.95 -9.52 -10.36
N GLU A 150 2.88 -9.10 -9.71
CA GLU A 150 2.66 -7.71 -9.36
C GLU A 150 2.67 -7.53 -7.85
N ALA A 151 3.17 -6.38 -7.42
CA ALA A 151 3.23 -6.02 -6.00
C ALA A 151 2.87 -4.55 -5.83
N ALA A 152 2.09 -4.23 -4.79
CA ALA A 152 1.87 -2.84 -4.37
C ALA A 152 1.70 -2.72 -2.85
N MET A 153 2.28 -1.66 -2.28
CA MET A 153 1.96 -1.12 -0.96
C MET A 153 0.84 -0.10 -1.14
N HIS A 154 -0.39 -0.50 -0.83
CA HIS A 154 -1.61 0.27 -1.15
C HIS A 154 -1.90 1.35 -0.09
N THR A 155 -0.97 2.28 0.10
CA THR A 155 -0.98 3.24 1.21
C THR A 155 -2.18 4.18 1.17
N TYR A 156 -3.03 4.15 2.19
CA TYR A 156 -4.10 5.12 2.43
C TYR A 156 -3.59 6.25 3.32
N LEU A 157 -3.38 7.44 2.76
CA LEU A 157 -2.93 8.60 3.50
C LEU A 157 -4.13 9.38 4.03
N ALA A 158 -4.13 9.68 5.33
CA ALA A 158 -5.12 10.52 5.96
C ALA A 158 -4.91 11.98 5.58
N VAL A 159 -5.98 12.62 5.08
CA VAL A 159 -5.99 14.03 4.68
C VAL A 159 -7.21 14.75 5.24
N GLY A 160 -7.12 16.06 5.41
CA GLY A 160 -8.21 16.89 5.93
C GLY A 160 -9.41 16.89 4.98
N ASP A 161 -9.19 17.14 3.69
CA ASP A 161 -10.20 17.02 2.65
C ASP A 161 -9.55 16.86 1.27
N VAL A 162 -9.82 15.72 0.61
CA VAL A 162 -9.23 15.37 -0.69
C VAL A 162 -9.53 16.40 -1.79
N LYS A 163 -10.60 17.20 -1.67
CA LYS A 163 -10.90 18.30 -2.62
C LYS A 163 -9.84 19.41 -2.59
N ASP A 164 -9.17 19.59 -1.46
CA ASP A 164 -8.20 20.66 -1.23
C ASP A 164 -6.75 20.16 -1.33
N VAL A 165 -6.57 18.84 -1.51
CA VAL A 165 -5.27 18.17 -1.61
C VAL A 165 -4.73 18.18 -3.03
N THR A 166 -3.42 18.34 -3.17
CA THR A 166 -2.69 18.06 -4.40
C THR A 166 -1.67 16.93 -4.22
N VAL A 167 -1.43 16.17 -5.28
CA VAL A 167 -0.27 15.25 -5.37
C VAL A 167 0.72 15.80 -6.37
N GLU A 168 1.90 16.19 -5.89
CA GLU A 168 2.98 16.78 -6.68
C GLU A 168 4.03 15.71 -7.05
N GLY A 169 4.93 16.04 -7.99
CA GLY A 169 5.99 15.13 -8.47
C GLY A 169 5.57 14.18 -9.61
N LEU A 170 4.34 14.33 -10.12
CA LEU A 170 3.80 13.53 -11.22
C LEU A 170 3.65 14.31 -12.53
N ASP A 171 4.01 15.59 -12.59
CA ASP A 171 3.96 16.37 -13.83
C ASP A 171 4.77 15.71 -14.95
N GLY A 172 4.20 15.65 -16.16
CA GLY A 172 4.79 14.98 -17.31
C GLY A 172 4.79 13.43 -17.26
N ALA A 173 4.38 12.80 -16.15
CA ALA A 173 4.33 11.35 -16.07
C ALA A 173 3.18 10.77 -16.92
N ARG A 174 3.47 9.69 -17.66
CA ARG A 174 2.45 8.90 -18.36
C ARG A 174 1.69 8.04 -17.34
N TYR A 175 0.37 7.96 -17.49
CA TYR A 175 -0.49 7.10 -16.68
C TYR A 175 -1.59 6.43 -17.48
N PHE A 176 -2.12 5.34 -16.93
CA PHE A 176 -3.39 4.76 -17.36
C PHE A 176 -4.50 5.20 -16.41
N ASP A 177 -5.52 5.87 -16.95
CA ASP A 177 -6.74 6.28 -16.24
C ASP A 177 -7.72 5.10 -16.25
N LYS A 178 -7.88 4.41 -15.12
CA LYS A 178 -8.81 3.27 -14.99
C LYS A 178 -10.27 3.70 -14.98
N VAL A 179 -10.58 4.95 -14.59
CA VAL A 179 -11.94 5.50 -14.66
C VAL A 179 -12.35 5.72 -16.11
N ARG A 180 -11.43 6.20 -16.95
CA ARG A 180 -11.70 6.51 -18.37
C ARG A 180 -11.27 5.43 -19.36
N GLY A 181 -10.55 4.41 -18.90
CA GLY A 181 -10.05 3.31 -19.72
C GLY A 181 -9.03 3.74 -20.79
N ARG A 182 -8.16 4.73 -20.52
CA ARG A 182 -7.20 5.24 -21.50
C ARG A 182 -5.89 5.73 -20.91
N PHE A 183 -4.84 5.76 -21.73
CA PHE A 183 -3.60 6.43 -21.38
C PHE A 183 -3.69 7.95 -21.53
N ALA A 184 -2.95 8.66 -20.68
CA ALA A 184 -2.76 10.10 -20.74
C ALA A 184 -1.40 10.48 -20.13
N THR A 185 -1.05 11.76 -20.25
CA THR A 185 0.10 12.37 -19.57
C THR A 185 -0.42 13.40 -18.59
N GLN A 186 0.15 13.43 -17.39
CA GLN A 186 -0.20 14.39 -16.35
C GLN A 186 0.35 15.78 -16.69
N VAL A 187 -0.41 16.80 -16.34
CA VAL A 187 -0.06 18.20 -16.54
C VAL A 187 -0.28 18.92 -15.22
N GLY A 188 0.80 19.44 -14.65
CA GLY A 188 0.83 19.99 -13.29
C GLY A 188 0.49 18.94 -12.23
N ASP A 189 0.18 19.43 -11.04
CA ASP A 189 -0.14 18.57 -9.90
C ASP A 189 -1.49 17.85 -10.07
N VAL A 190 -1.63 16.72 -9.41
CA VAL A 190 -2.90 15.99 -9.40
C VAL A 190 -3.84 16.67 -8.42
N ALA A 191 -4.92 17.26 -8.93
CA ALA A 191 -6.05 17.75 -8.14
C ALA A 191 -7.26 16.82 -8.28
N PHE A 192 -8.09 16.74 -7.23
CA PHE A 192 -9.24 15.84 -7.17
C PHE A 192 -10.55 16.59 -7.38
N VAL A 193 -11.16 16.39 -8.56
CA VAL A 193 -12.47 16.95 -8.92
C VAL A 193 -13.53 15.86 -9.18
N GLY A 194 -13.23 14.62 -8.78
CA GLY A 194 -14.04 13.44 -9.05
C GLY A 194 -13.28 12.14 -8.77
N PRO A 195 -13.89 10.98 -9.08
CA PRO A 195 -13.24 9.68 -8.90
C PRO A 195 -11.93 9.63 -9.68
N THR A 196 -10.88 9.21 -9.00
CA THR A 196 -9.52 9.10 -9.55
C THR A 196 -9.03 7.70 -9.30
N ASP A 197 -8.57 7.04 -10.37
CA ASP A 197 -7.90 5.74 -10.32
C ASP A 197 -6.88 5.72 -11.45
N ARG A 198 -5.64 6.11 -11.14
CA ARG A 198 -4.58 6.34 -12.13
C ARG A 198 -3.32 5.58 -11.77
N VAL A 199 -2.82 4.80 -12.71
CA VAL A 199 -1.56 4.06 -12.59
C VAL A 199 -0.49 4.78 -13.39
N TYR A 200 0.37 5.55 -12.70
CA TYR A 200 1.48 6.28 -13.30
C TYR A 200 2.69 5.38 -13.49
N THR A 201 3.36 5.51 -14.63
CA THR A 201 4.60 4.81 -14.94
C THR A 201 5.79 5.68 -14.53
N THR A 202 6.16 5.64 -13.26
CA THR A 202 7.20 6.50 -12.69
C THR A 202 7.93 5.85 -11.51
N THR A 203 9.20 6.20 -11.36
CA THR A 203 10.03 5.86 -10.19
C THR A 203 10.25 7.07 -9.27
N GLN A 204 9.69 8.23 -9.60
CA GLN A 204 9.91 9.47 -8.86
C GLN A 204 9.23 9.42 -7.49
N GLN A 205 9.82 10.14 -6.54
CA GLN A 205 9.17 10.54 -5.29
C GLN A 205 7.94 11.39 -5.61
N VAL A 206 6.92 11.30 -4.76
CA VAL A 206 5.74 12.17 -4.81
C VAL A 206 5.47 12.75 -3.43
N GLN A 207 4.76 13.87 -3.38
CA GLN A 207 4.33 14.47 -2.12
C GLN A 207 2.85 14.83 -2.17
N VAL A 208 2.16 14.60 -1.06
CA VAL A 208 0.76 14.97 -0.87
C VAL A 208 0.72 16.24 -0.05
N VAL A 209 0.27 17.34 -0.64
CA VAL A 209 0.12 18.63 0.05
C VAL A 209 -1.29 18.74 0.58
N ASP A 210 -1.43 18.94 1.89
CA ASP A 210 -2.70 19.06 2.60
C ASP A 210 -2.78 20.40 3.35
N PRO A 211 -3.39 21.42 2.72
CA PRO A 211 -3.54 22.73 3.35
C PRO A 211 -4.45 22.74 4.59
N LYS A 212 -5.33 21.73 4.77
CA LYS A 212 -6.23 21.70 5.94
C LYS A 212 -5.53 21.20 7.19
N LEU A 213 -4.61 20.26 7.02
CA LEU A 213 -3.78 19.74 8.12
C LEU A 213 -2.42 20.44 8.22
N ASP A 214 -2.20 21.48 7.41
CA ASP A 214 -0.98 22.31 7.38
C ASP A 214 0.31 21.48 7.26
N ARG A 215 0.25 20.44 6.42
CA ARG A 215 1.36 19.50 6.23
C ARG A 215 1.52 19.06 4.78
N ARG A 216 2.71 18.55 4.47
CA ARG A 216 2.95 17.69 3.31
C ARG A 216 3.44 16.32 3.75
N ILE A 217 2.99 15.27 3.05
CA ILE A 217 3.43 13.90 3.26
C ILE A 217 4.30 13.49 2.09
N ILE A 218 5.56 13.19 2.36
CA ILE A 218 6.51 12.69 1.36
C ILE A 218 6.29 11.18 1.20
N VAL A 219 6.21 10.71 -0.04
CA VAL A 219 6.17 9.29 -0.39
C VAL A 219 7.34 9.00 -1.31
N ASP A 220 8.44 8.54 -0.74
CA ASP A 220 9.61 8.10 -1.49
C ASP A 220 9.58 6.59 -1.73
N LYS A 221 10.16 6.14 -2.84
CA LYS A 221 10.12 4.73 -3.22
C LYS A 221 11.28 4.30 -4.09
N ASN A 222 11.69 3.04 -3.92
CA ASN A 222 12.67 2.38 -4.78
C ASN A 222 12.20 0.97 -5.17
N GLY A 223 12.80 0.40 -6.20
CA GLY A 223 12.50 -0.94 -6.71
C GLY A 223 11.09 -1.07 -7.28
N SER A 224 10.38 0.02 -7.53
CA SER A 224 9.00 0.02 -8.00
C SER A 224 8.86 0.93 -9.22
N GLY A 225 8.21 0.45 -10.27
CA GLY A 225 8.07 1.18 -11.54
C GLY A 225 6.80 2.03 -11.67
N SER A 226 5.91 1.94 -10.68
CA SER A 226 4.59 2.57 -10.71
C SER A 226 4.28 3.37 -9.44
N THR A 227 3.49 4.42 -9.60
CA THR A 227 2.75 5.10 -8.52
C THR A 227 1.27 5.01 -8.86
N ILE A 228 0.42 4.60 -7.92
CA ILE A 228 -1.04 4.63 -8.12
C ILE A 228 -1.61 5.76 -7.28
N VAL A 229 -2.45 6.60 -7.90
CA VAL A 229 -3.23 7.61 -7.17
C VAL A 229 -4.69 7.25 -7.27
N TRP A 230 -5.32 7.05 -6.11
CA TRP A 230 -6.71 6.62 -6.04
C TRP A 230 -7.52 7.36 -4.98
N ASN A 231 -8.72 7.78 -5.35
CA ASN A 231 -9.79 8.18 -4.45
C ASN A 231 -11.13 7.78 -5.10
N PRO A 232 -12.02 7.05 -4.39
CA PRO A 232 -13.26 6.54 -4.96
C PRO A 232 -14.29 7.62 -5.26
N TRP A 233 -14.17 8.79 -4.64
CA TRP A 233 -15.19 9.82 -4.59
C TRP A 233 -16.52 9.34 -3.97
N SER A 234 -17.47 10.26 -3.85
CA SER A 234 -18.73 10.02 -3.15
C SER A 234 -19.55 8.84 -3.70
N GLN A 235 -19.75 8.78 -5.02
CA GLN A 235 -20.65 7.79 -5.62
C GLN A 235 -20.11 6.36 -5.49
N ALA A 236 -18.83 6.12 -5.76
CA ALA A 236 -18.27 4.79 -5.62
C ALA A 236 -18.12 4.40 -4.14
N ALA A 237 -17.74 5.33 -3.27
CA ALA A 237 -17.63 5.08 -1.83
C ALA A 237 -18.97 4.70 -1.20
N ALA A 238 -20.10 5.26 -1.67
CA ALA A 238 -21.43 4.88 -1.18
C ALA A 238 -21.78 3.40 -1.41
N GLY A 239 -21.14 2.74 -2.38
CA GLY A 239 -21.26 1.30 -2.62
C GLY A 239 -20.29 0.43 -1.80
N MET A 240 -19.36 1.04 -1.07
CA MET A 240 -18.34 0.34 -0.28
C MET A 240 -18.83 0.20 1.17
N SER A 241 -19.31 -1.01 1.52
CA SER A 241 -19.84 -1.27 2.88
C SER A 241 -18.80 -1.09 3.99
N ASP A 242 -17.52 -1.20 3.64
CA ASP A 242 -16.36 -1.10 4.52
C ASP A 242 -15.75 0.31 4.54
N VAL A 243 -16.41 1.33 3.97
CA VAL A 243 -16.04 2.76 4.07
C VAL A 243 -17.15 3.52 4.79
N GLY A 244 -16.80 4.34 5.79
CA GLY A 244 -17.78 5.16 6.50
C GLY A 244 -18.40 6.25 5.61
N GLU A 245 -19.59 6.71 5.98
CA GLU A 245 -20.28 7.77 5.24
C GLU A 245 -19.44 9.06 5.25
N GLY A 246 -19.20 9.64 4.07
CA GLY A 246 -18.40 10.85 3.92
C GLY A 246 -16.89 10.68 4.05
N GLU A 247 -16.40 9.51 4.52
CA GLU A 247 -14.97 9.28 4.78
C GLU A 247 -14.09 9.27 3.53
N TRP A 248 -14.68 9.12 2.34
CA TRP A 248 -13.96 9.29 1.07
C TRP A 248 -13.27 10.65 0.93
N GLN A 249 -13.70 11.66 1.69
CA GLN A 249 -13.05 12.98 1.72
C GLN A 249 -11.75 12.97 2.51
N HIS A 250 -11.57 12.03 3.44
CA HIS A 250 -10.49 12.08 4.43
C HIS A 250 -9.31 11.17 4.10
N PHE A 251 -9.23 10.71 2.85
CA PHE A 251 -8.07 9.98 2.40
C PHE A 251 -7.77 10.15 0.91
N VAL A 252 -6.51 9.91 0.58
CA VAL A 252 -6.05 9.63 -0.78
C VAL A 252 -5.13 8.43 -0.72
N CYS A 253 -5.25 7.52 -1.69
CA CYS A 253 -4.25 6.47 -1.85
C CYS A 253 -3.12 6.94 -2.76
N VAL A 254 -1.89 6.81 -2.27
CA VAL A 254 -0.67 7.00 -3.04
C VAL A 254 0.17 5.74 -2.87
N GLU A 255 0.05 4.85 -3.83
CA GLU A 255 0.53 3.48 -3.71
C GLU A 255 1.87 3.31 -4.40
N THR A 256 2.81 2.63 -3.73
CA THR A 256 4.09 2.22 -4.29
C THR A 256 3.93 0.86 -4.96
N GLY A 257 4.09 0.76 -6.28
CA GLY A 257 3.76 -0.46 -7.02
C GLY A 257 4.72 -0.85 -8.14
N ALA A 258 4.79 -2.15 -8.43
CA ALA A 258 5.33 -2.72 -9.64
C ALA A 258 4.21 -3.52 -10.31
N VAL A 259 3.42 -2.84 -11.14
CA VAL A 259 2.13 -3.32 -11.65
C VAL A 259 1.97 -3.01 -13.14
N ARG A 260 1.13 -3.76 -13.84
CA ARG A 260 0.79 -3.60 -15.26
C ARG A 260 2.03 -3.55 -16.16
N GLU A 261 2.26 -2.44 -16.88
CA GLU A 261 3.43 -2.25 -17.75
C GLU A 261 4.77 -2.35 -16.99
N ARG A 262 4.73 -2.31 -15.66
CA ARG A 262 5.87 -2.42 -14.76
C ARG A 262 5.76 -3.60 -13.80
N ALA A 263 4.92 -4.58 -14.12
CA ALA A 263 4.93 -5.87 -13.43
C ALA A 263 6.32 -6.51 -13.51
N LEU A 264 6.65 -7.29 -12.48
CA LEU A 264 7.96 -7.90 -12.35
C LEU A 264 7.97 -9.29 -12.98
N THR A 265 9.14 -9.72 -13.41
CA THR A 265 9.46 -11.14 -13.57
C THR A 265 10.46 -11.51 -12.49
N LEU A 266 10.08 -12.38 -11.55
CA LEU A 266 11.01 -12.86 -10.52
C LEU A 266 11.79 -14.05 -11.04
N TRP A 267 13.11 -13.95 -11.02
CA TRP A 267 14.01 -15.02 -11.42
C TRP A 267 14.49 -15.80 -10.19
N PRO A 268 14.67 -17.13 -10.29
CA PRO A 268 15.28 -17.92 -9.22
C PRO A 268 16.63 -17.33 -8.80
N GLY A 269 16.90 -17.27 -7.50
CA GLY A 269 18.15 -16.73 -6.95
C GLY A 269 18.30 -15.20 -7.02
N HIS A 270 17.33 -14.46 -7.56
CA HIS A 270 17.37 -13.00 -7.70
C HIS A 270 16.18 -12.36 -6.98
N PRO A 271 16.29 -12.12 -5.66
CA PRO A 271 15.23 -11.46 -4.92
C PRO A 271 15.05 -10.02 -5.43
N HIS A 272 13.81 -9.56 -5.45
CA HIS A 272 13.46 -8.18 -5.78
C HIS A 272 13.03 -7.44 -4.51
N ILE A 273 13.50 -6.21 -4.32
CA ILE A 273 13.19 -5.40 -3.14
C ILE A 273 12.45 -4.15 -3.59
N MET A 274 11.28 -3.90 -3.01
CA MET A 274 10.53 -2.65 -3.12
C MET A 274 10.57 -1.92 -1.79
N THR A 275 10.83 -0.62 -1.81
CA THR A 275 10.80 0.20 -0.60
C THR A 275 9.79 1.34 -0.72
N GLN A 276 9.23 1.72 0.43
CA GLN A 276 8.46 2.96 0.61
C GLN A 276 8.96 3.64 1.87
N THR A 277 9.20 4.95 1.79
CA THR A 277 9.44 5.81 2.95
C THR A 277 8.36 6.86 3.01
N LEU A 278 7.76 7.04 4.19
CA LEU A 278 6.84 8.13 4.48
C LEU A 278 7.48 9.08 5.50
N ALA A 279 7.38 10.38 5.23
CA ALA A 279 7.78 11.45 6.12
C ALA A 279 6.71 12.56 6.11
N VAL A 280 6.62 13.32 7.20
CA VAL A 280 5.71 14.47 7.33
C VAL A 280 6.53 15.73 7.52
N GLU A 281 6.19 16.78 6.77
CA GLU A 281 6.82 18.10 6.89
C GLU A 281 5.71 19.15 7.02
N ALA A 282 5.98 20.24 7.74
CA ALA A 282 5.08 21.39 7.79
C ALA A 282 5.02 22.10 6.42
N LEU A 283 3.93 22.82 6.16
CA LEU A 283 3.91 23.77 5.05
C LEU A 283 4.63 25.07 5.44
N ASP A 284 5.27 25.69 4.45
CA ASP A 284 5.99 26.97 4.62
C ASP A 284 5.05 28.18 4.53
#